data_AF-A0A7R8X300-F1
#
_entry.id   AF-A0A7R8X300-F1
#
_cell.length_a   1.000
_cell.length_b   1.000
_cell.length_c   1.000
_cell.angle_alpha   90.00
_cell.angle_beta   90.00
_cell.angle_gamma   90.00
#
_symmetry.space_group_name_H-M   'P 1'
#
loop_
_entity.id
_entity.type
_entity.pdbx_description
1 polymer ?
#
loop_
_entity_poly.entity_id
_entity_poly.type
_entity_poly.pdbx_seq_one_letter_code
_entity_poly.pdbx_strand_id
1 'polypeptide(L)'
;MDEETLLTENSVKGILNFVEDGKAEFGQGLITYANENVVNWVTTLSDSFRVADDLGKLRFQFKVFHKPLFGWKGSYVVTSARAERAVSFENGVDGSIAEDCYFGMRAFSQGYK
;
A
#
# COMPACT_ATOMS: atom_id res chain seq x y z
N MET A 1 -3.08 7.18 3.54
CA MET A 1 -4.47 6.80 3.17
C MET A 1 -5.06 7.99 2.48
N ASP A 2 -5.89 7.75 1.48
CA ASP A 2 -6.49 8.84 0.69
C ASP A 2 -7.70 9.42 1.42
N GLU A 3 -8.06 10.66 1.07
CA GLU A 3 -9.08 11.45 1.74
C GLU A 3 -10.48 10.79 1.70
N GLU A 4 -10.75 10.03 0.63
CA GLU A 4 -11.99 9.30 0.40
C GLU A 4 -12.04 7.90 1.06
N THR A 5 -10.99 7.50 1.78
CA THR A 5 -10.89 6.16 2.35
C THR A 5 -11.83 5.97 3.55
N LEU A 6 -12.71 4.98 3.46
CA LEU A 6 -13.51 4.51 4.60
C LEU A 6 -12.76 3.44 5.39
N LEU A 7 -12.46 3.73 6.65
CA LEU A 7 -11.81 2.78 7.57
C LEU A 7 -12.77 1.71 8.05
N THR A 8 -12.25 0.49 8.22
CA THR A 8 -12.94 -0.60 8.91
C THR A 8 -12.25 -0.91 10.23
N GLU A 9 -12.95 -1.55 11.15
CA GLU A 9 -12.32 -2.04 12.38
C GLU A 9 -11.15 -3.01 12.08
N ASN A 10 -11.32 -3.83 11.04
CA ASN A 10 -10.29 -4.79 10.61
C ASN A 10 -9.06 -4.10 10.00
N SER A 11 -9.20 -2.95 9.34
CA SER A 11 -8.03 -2.22 8.85
C SER A 11 -7.17 -1.70 10.01
N VAL A 12 -7.79 -1.20 11.07
CA VAL A 12 -7.06 -0.75 12.27
C VAL A 12 -6.39 -1.93 12.98
N LYS A 13 -7.11 -3.05 13.17
CA LYS A 13 -6.52 -4.29 13.74
C LYS A 13 -5.34 -4.78 12.91
N GLY A 14 -5.43 -4.74 11.58
CA GLY A 14 -4.35 -5.12 10.68
C GLY A 14 -3.10 -4.27 10.87
N ILE A 15 -3.26 -2.94 11.00
CA ILE A 15 -2.15 -2.02 11.28
C ILE A 15 -1.50 -2.36 12.61
N LEU A 16 -2.29 -2.55 13.68
CA LEU A 16 -1.76 -2.90 15.00
C LEU A 16 -0.99 -4.22 14.97
N ASN A 17 -1.56 -5.27 14.37
CA ASN A 17 -0.89 -6.56 14.25
C ASN A 17 0.45 -6.46 13.47
N PHE A 18 0.49 -5.64 12.41
CA PHE A 18 1.72 -5.41 11.65
C PHE A 18 2.79 -4.73 12.49
N VAL A 19 2.41 -3.67 13.23
CA VAL A 19 3.32 -2.92 14.11
C VAL A 19 3.82 -3.79 15.26
N GLU A 20 2.94 -4.60 15.86
CA GLU A 20 3.30 -5.51 16.95
C GLU A 20 4.21 -6.65 16.49
N ASP A 21 4.06 -7.16 15.26
CA ASP A 21 4.95 -8.19 14.71
C ASP A 21 6.38 -7.65 14.50
N GLY A 22 6.51 -6.39 14.09
CA GLY A 22 7.79 -5.65 14.06
C GLY A 22 8.86 -6.23 13.13
N LYS A 23 8.49 -7.14 12.21
CA LYS A 23 9.44 -7.84 11.31
C LYS A 23 9.80 -7.07 10.04
N ALA A 24 9.03 -6.04 9.70
CA ALA A 24 9.20 -5.24 8.50
C ALA A 24 8.90 -3.77 8.80
N GLU A 25 9.58 -2.86 8.10
CA GLU A 25 9.36 -1.42 8.25
C GLU A 25 8.24 -0.89 7.35
N PHE A 26 7.89 -1.63 6.30
CA PHE A 26 6.92 -1.23 5.30
C PHE A 26 5.83 -2.30 5.13
N GLY A 27 4.57 -1.86 5.11
CA GLY A 27 3.40 -2.72 4.99
C GLY A 27 2.39 -2.15 4.02
N GLN A 28 1.75 -3.03 3.24
CA GLN A 28 0.68 -2.68 2.30
C GLN A 28 -0.62 -3.36 2.71
N GLY A 29 -1.68 -2.58 2.85
CA GLY A 29 -3.03 -3.05 3.14
C GLY A 29 -3.87 -3.34 1.89
N LEU A 30 -5.00 -4.02 2.11
CA LEU A 30 -6.01 -4.33 1.10
C LEU A 30 -7.01 -3.18 0.97
N ILE A 31 -7.23 -2.69 -0.24
CA ILE A 31 -8.26 -1.68 -0.53
C ILE A 31 -9.39 -2.33 -1.31
N THR A 32 -10.62 -2.16 -0.82
CA THR A 32 -11.84 -2.56 -1.53
C THR A 32 -12.61 -1.34 -2.00
N TYR A 33 -13.37 -1.50 -3.08
CA TYR A 33 -14.10 -0.43 -3.74
C TYR A 33 -15.57 -0.79 -3.86
N ALA A 34 -16.43 0.22 -4.02
CA ALA A 34 -17.87 0.04 -4.23
C ALA A 34 -18.57 -0.82 -3.16
N ASN A 35 -18.23 -0.62 -1.89
CA ASN A 35 -18.85 -1.33 -0.77
C ASN A 35 -20.26 -0.80 -0.41
N GLU A 36 -20.70 0.29 -1.03
CA GLU A 36 -22.02 0.89 -0.84
C GLU A 36 -22.95 0.58 -2.03
N ASN A 37 -23.84 1.50 -2.37
CA ASN A 37 -24.78 1.32 -3.48
C ASN A 37 -24.05 1.33 -4.83
N VAL A 38 -24.25 0.27 -5.63
CA VAL A 38 -23.70 0.16 -6.97
C VAL A 38 -24.42 1.12 -7.93
N VAL A 39 -23.75 2.17 -8.35
CA VAL A 39 -24.28 3.17 -9.31
C VAL A 39 -24.10 2.70 -10.76
N ASN A 40 -23.01 1.98 -11.06
CA ASN A 40 -22.74 1.43 -12.39
C ASN A 40 -22.03 0.07 -12.29
N TRP A 41 -22.68 -0.97 -12.79
CA TRP A 41 -22.19 -2.35 -12.70
C TRP A 41 -20.91 -2.60 -13.49
N VAL A 42 -20.74 -1.98 -14.67
CA VAL A 42 -19.55 -2.20 -15.51
C VAL A 42 -18.30 -1.61 -14.84
N THR A 43 -18.41 -0.40 -14.29
CA THR A 43 -17.27 0.23 -13.60
C THR A 43 -16.98 -0.47 -12.27
N THR A 44 -18.01 -0.84 -11.50
CA THR A 44 -17.83 -1.60 -10.26
C THR A 44 -17.20 -2.97 -10.50
N LEU A 45 -17.62 -3.70 -11.55
CA LEU A 45 -16.98 -4.95 -11.94
C LEU A 45 -15.54 -4.72 -12.41
N SER A 46 -15.24 -3.60 -13.06
CA SER A 46 -13.87 -3.25 -13.46
C SER A 46 -12.97 -2.98 -12.24
N ASP A 47 -13.49 -2.42 -11.15
CA ASP A 47 -12.72 -2.20 -9.93
C ASP A 47 -12.31 -3.51 -9.23
N SER A 48 -12.99 -4.63 -9.51
CA SER A 48 -12.62 -5.97 -9.00
C SER A 48 -11.17 -6.33 -9.32
N PHE A 49 -10.64 -5.87 -10.47
CA PHE A 49 -9.25 -6.13 -10.86
C PHE A 49 -8.26 -5.54 -9.85
N ARG A 50 -8.57 -4.38 -9.24
CA ARG A 50 -7.71 -3.71 -8.25
C ARG A 50 -7.65 -4.50 -6.94
N VAL A 51 -8.77 -5.12 -6.56
CA VAL A 51 -8.89 -6.01 -5.39
C VAL A 51 -8.17 -7.32 -5.63
N ALA A 52 -8.31 -7.89 -6.83
CA ALA A 52 -7.59 -9.10 -7.24
C ALA A 52 -6.06 -8.87 -7.24
N ASP A 53 -5.62 -7.69 -7.68
CA ASP A 53 -4.19 -7.32 -7.66
C ASP A 53 -3.64 -7.22 -6.22
N ASP A 54 -4.41 -6.68 -5.27
CA ASP A 54 -4.03 -6.65 -3.85
C ASP A 54 -3.90 -8.04 -3.26
N LEU A 55 -4.95 -8.85 -3.40
CA LEU A 55 -5.02 -10.18 -2.79
C LEU A 55 -4.09 -11.20 -3.47
N GLY A 56 -3.78 -10.98 -4.75
CA GLY A 56 -2.89 -11.82 -5.53
C GLY A 56 -1.47 -11.27 -5.51
N LYS A 57 -1.17 -10.37 -6.45
CA LYS A 57 0.18 -9.92 -6.79
C LYS A 57 0.88 -9.25 -5.60
N LEU A 58 0.24 -8.26 -4.97
CA LEU A 58 0.86 -7.50 -3.87
C LEU A 58 1.00 -8.35 -2.60
N ARG A 59 -0.03 -9.10 -2.23
CA ARG A 59 0.05 -10.00 -1.08
C ARG A 59 1.13 -11.07 -1.27
N PHE A 60 1.23 -11.64 -2.47
CA PHE A 60 2.24 -12.65 -2.77
C PHE A 60 3.66 -12.10 -2.67
N GLN A 61 3.94 -10.95 -3.28
CA GLN A 61 5.30 -10.40 -3.28
C GLN A 61 5.80 -10.04 -1.87
N PHE A 62 4.94 -9.47 -1.02
CA PHE A 62 5.35 -9.07 0.32
C PHE A 62 5.44 -10.27 1.26
N LYS A 63 4.58 -11.29 1.08
CA LYS A 63 4.62 -12.49 1.90
C LYS A 63 5.78 -13.43 1.55
N VAL A 64 6.16 -13.52 0.27
CA VAL A 64 7.17 -14.48 -0.19
C VAL A 64 8.54 -13.82 -0.36
N PHE A 65 8.60 -12.70 -1.09
CA PHE A 65 9.87 -12.04 -1.41
C PHE A 65 10.25 -10.95 -0.42
N HIS A 66 9.28 -10.42 0.35
CA HIS A 66 9.46 -9.28 1.25
C HIS A 66 10.04 -8.05 0.52
N LYS A 67 9.59 -7.85 -0.73
CA LYS A 67 10.10 -6.84 -1.67
C LYS A 67 8.99 -6.37 -2.64
N PRO A 68 9.00 -5.09 -3.07
CA PRO A 68 7.99 -4.53 -3.97
C PRO A 68 8.32 -4.80 -5.46
N LEU A 69 8.45 -6.06 -5.87
CA LEU A 69 8.92 -6.44 -7.22
C LEU A 69 7.95 -6.10 -8.36
N PHE A 70 6.65 -6.11 -8.08
CA PHE A 70 5.58 -5.94 -9.05
C PHE A 70 4.76 -4.67 -8.81
N GLY A 71 5.35 -3.73 -8.07
CA GLY A 71 4.77 -2.42 -7.81
C GLY A 71 4.44 -2.18 -6.34
N TRP A 72 3.98 -0.96 -6.12
CA TRP A 72 3.68 -0.37 -4.83
C TRP A 72 2.45 0.53 -5.00
N LYS A 73 1.53 0.52 -4.04
CA LYS A 73 0.35 1.40 -4.06
C LYS A 73 0.57 2.57 -3.12
N GLY A 74 0.11 3.77 -3.48
CA GLY A 74 0.23 4.94 -2.63
C GLY A 74 -0.68 4.97 -1.42
N SER A 75 -1.74 4.17 -1.45
CA SER A 75 -2.76 4.20 -0.41
C SER A 75 -2.73 2.93 0.43
N TYR A 76 -3.25 3.09 1.65
CA TYR A 76 -3.22 2.09 2.71
C TYR A 76 -1.84 1.45 2.94
N VAL A 77 -0.83 2.30 3.04
CA VAL A 77 0.54 1.94 3.43
C VAL A 77 0.72 2.17 4.93
N VAL A 78 1.46 1.27 5.60
CA VAL A 78 1.99 1.47 6.95
C VAL A 78 3.50 1.51 6.88
N THR A 79 4.10 2.59 7.39
CA THR A 79 5.56 2.77 7.40
C THR A 79 6.07 3.07 8.80
N SER A 80 7.18 2.46 9.19
CA SER A 80 7.92 2.89 10.38
C SER A 80 8.36 4.34 10.22
N ALA A 81 8.02 5.20 11.19
CA ALA A 81 8.39 6.61 11.17
C ALA A 81 9.91 6.85 11.05
N ARG A 82 10.73 5.93 11.58
CA ARG A 82 12.19 5.99 11.41
C ARG A 82 12.60 5.74 9.96
N ALA A 83 11.99 4.76 9.30
CA ALA A 83 12.30 4.39 7.93
C ALA A 83 11.75 5.42 6.93
N GLU A 84 10.53 5.90 7.14
CA GLU A 84 9.93 6.98 6.35
C GLU A 84 10.84 8.22 6.35
N ARG A 85 11.27 8.72 7.52
CA ARG A 85 12.20 9.86 7.60
C ARG A 85 13.55 9.64 6.92
N ALA A 86 14.02 8.39 6.85
CA ALA A 86 15.28 8.06 6.21
C ALA A 86 15.14 8.00 4.68
N VAL A 87 14.01 7.51 4.18
CA VAL A 87 13.73 7.40 2.74
C VAL A 87 13.26 8.73 2.16
N SER A 88 12.38 9.41 2.90
CA SER A 88 11.67 10.66 2.58
C SER A 88 10.78 10.61 1.34
N PHE A 89 9.61 11.23 1.46
CA PHE A 89 8.71 11.55 0.36
C PHE A 89 9.15 12.81 -0.42
N GLU A 90 10.01 13.65 0.17
CA GLU A 90 10.53 14.87 -0.45
C GLU A 90 11.56 14.57 -1.55
N ASN A 91 11.06 14.26 -2.75
CA ASN A 91 11.89 13.86 -3.89
C ASN A 91 11.92 14.88 -5.03
N GLY A 92 11.47 16.12 -4.77
CA GLY A 92 11.36 17.18 -5.78
C GLY A 92 10.23 16.96 -6.77
N VAL A 93 10.11 17.89 -7.74
CA VAL A 93 8.98 17.93 -8.70
C VAL A 93 8.93 16.67 -9.57
N ASP A 94 10.08 16.19 -10.03
CA ASP A 94 10.15 15.01 -10.90
C ASP A 94 9.76 13.72 -10.16
N GLY A 95 10.04 13.63 -8.86
CA GLY A 95 9.65 12.50 -8.01
C GLY A 95 8.18 12.49 -7.62
N SER A 96 7.49 13.64 -7.71
CA SER A 96 6.12 13.82 -7.22
C SER A 96 5.03 13.23 -8.13
N ILE A 97 5.34 12.93 -9.40
CA ILE A 97 4.35 12.39 -10.36
C ILE A 97 3.89 10.97 -9.97
N ALA A 98 4.79 10.15 -9.43
CA ALA A 98 4.53 8.80 -8.94
C ALA A 98 5.25 8.60 -7.59
N GLU A 99 5.01 9.55 -6.69
CA GLU A 99 5.72 9.74 -5.43
C GLU A 99 5.84 8.46 -4.61
N ASP A 100 4.73 7.76 -4.42
CA ASP A 100 4.66 6.54 -3.64
C ASP A 100 5.42 5.37 -4.30
N CYS A 101 5.37 5.24 -5.63
CA CYS A 101 6.18 4.25 -6.34
C CYS A 101 7.67 4.58 -6.21
N TYR A 102 8.02 5.86 -6.37
CA TYR A 102 9.40 6.33 -6.20
C TYR A 102 9.91 6.07 -4.78
N PHE A 103 9.10 6.41 -3.78
CA PHE A 103 9.36 6.15 -2.37
C PHE A 103 9.59 4.66 -2.09
N GLY A 104 8.70 3.78 -2.59
CA GLY A 104 8.84 2.32 -2.43
C GLY A 104 10.13 1.78 -3.08
N MET A 105 10.48 2.26 -4.27
CA MET A 105 11.72 1.86 -4.95
C MET A 105 12.97 2.39 -4.24
N ARG A 106 12.92 3.59 -3.66
CA ARG A 106 13.98 4.16 -2.83
C ARG A 106 14.16 3.35 -1.55
N ALA A 107 13.08 3.03 -0.84
CA ALA A 107 13.11 2.18 0.34
C ALA A 107 13.76 0.82 0.02
N PHE A 108 13.35 0.21 -1.10
CA PHE A 108 13.94 -1.05 -1.57
C PHE A 108 15.44 -0.92 -1.88
N SER A 109 15.86 0.16 -2.55
CA SER A 109 17.28 0.40 -2.85
C SER A 109 18.16 0.59 -1.60
N GLN A 110 17.56 1.02 -0.49
CA GLN A 110 18.21 1.18 0.81
C GLN A 110 18.20 -0.12 1.65
N GLY A 111 17.62 -1.21 1.13
CA GLY A 111 17.62 -2.52 1.77
C GLY A 111 16.46 -2.77 2.75
N TYR A 112 15.46 -1.88 2.78
CA TYR A 112 14.25 -2.07 3.59
C TYR A 112 13.35 -3.17 3.02
N LYS A 113 12.46 -3.69 3.88
CA LYS A 113 11.51 -4.77 3.58
C LYS A 113 10.07 -4.34 3.83
#